data_AF-A0A841J1L8-F1
#
_entry.id   AF-A0A841J1L8-F1
#
_cell.length_a   1.000
_cell.length_b   1.000
_cell.length_c   1.000
_cell.angle_alpha   90.00
_cell.angle_beta   90.00
_cell.angle_gamma   90.00
#
_symmetry.space_group_name_H-M   'P 1'
#
loop_
_entity.id
_entity.type
_entity.pdbx_description
1 polymer ?
#
loop_
_entity_poly.entity_id
_entity_poly.type
_entity_poly.pdbx_seq_one_letter_code
_entity_poly.pdbx_strand_id
1 'polypeptide(L)'
;MARGKGLPLDPGRLRAARTAAGLSQRQVAEMLGTTRQQLIRYESGAERPEVTRLAALAAAVGVGVGDLVDPGSLPAGLAGLRVQAGLTLAAAADAVRAQLPAGAGIACSRPVLAAAERGVLPPSWAPPPAAGMVQGALGVAYGAGGEQVAAAWSETFGAAAATDQEAEGAGSVNGTPAEGVSETTPPAEVPVPPRSAELPVCPYSPSELHAAHVKDHGNGVYQVRVDHTPQGWVRRDGPGRWSYAAHDPDTGRPRTWTPVLASSPTRARAVEALLSAPGPLWSAPMPGLEEGAPRPVTPPSGAVELPFGNDGQELTTPPQRPGPAPARVEVVVRRFSAVVNGHVQVRYHVHVDGAWIGTIHHRADWDLQTGWVFQAHLSSAEQAQLTPAEQAAPDALSTQPDLADAVPELLAAHYGHQLEITSLWGERTDLPLRPRDMEQWELRRGRVSGREDIYVRSRCWGWLQPATGGGFTAHTVDGPVPHSLSPTREEAALALWTHLYAPLPPPNLGERAHTKRRLRPRAKKDRPLCPYTPAELARVHLVEDPASEKGARLYQATAHDGTVLGFVWRSGKTWRSCAPQRGRMPQPPPVVPAAPTRAAALERLLAQPGPLWADPADTIVH
;
A
#
# COMPACT_ATOMS: atom_id res chain seq x y z
N MET A 1 24.76 -6.97 9.29
CA MET A 1 24.11 -6.76 10.61
C MET A 1 22.96 -7.73 10.77
N ALA A 2 22.74 -8.30 11.97
CA ALA A 2 21.54 -9.09 12.26
C ALA A 2 20.30 -8.21 12.06
N ARG A 3 19.29 -8.70 11.32
CA ARG A 3 18.03 -7.97 11.08
C ARG A 3 17.45 -7.52 12.43
N GLY A 4 17.19 -6.22 12.58
CA GLY A 4 16.51 -5.65 13.74
C GLY A 4 17.40 -5.14 14.88
N LYS A 5 18.74 -5.30 14.83
CA LYS A 5 19.60 -4.56 15.77
C LYS A 5 19.84 -3.15 15.24
N GLY A 6 19.34 -2.14 15.95
CA GLY A 6 19.59 -0.73 15.66
C GLY A 6 21.08 -0.40 15.66
N LEU A 7 21.44 0.70 14.99
CA LEU A 7 22.82 1.21 14.97
C LEU A 7 23.29 1.48 16.40
N PRO A 8 24.58 1.29 16.70
CA PRO A 8 25.13 1.64 18.00
C PRO A 8 25.12 3.16 18.16
N LEU A 9 24.11 3.64 18.87
CA LEU A 9 24.00 5.01 19.36
C LEU A 9 25.02 5.20 20.50
N ASP A 10 25.79 6.28 20.46
CA ASP A 10 26.62 6.74 21.58
C ASP A 10 25.73 7.56 22.54
N PRO A 11 25.41 7.05 23.75
CA PRO A 11 24.51 7.73 24.67
C PRO A 11 25.09 9.06 25.20
N GLY A 12 26.41 9.17 25.28
CA GLY A 12 27.12 10.36 25.73
C GLY A 12 27.01 11.49 24.71
N ARG A 13 27.19 11.18 23.42
CA ARG A 13 27.02 12.13 22.31
C ARG A 13 25.58 12.63 22.19
N LEU A 14 24.59 11.74 22.31
CA LEU A 14 23.17 12.16 22.32
C LEU A 14 22.88 13.12 23.47
N ARG A 15 23.35 12.81 24.68
CA ARG A 15 23.16 13.69 25.84
C ARG A 15 23.83 15.04 25.62
N ALA A 16 25.07 15.05 25.14
CA ALA A 16 25.83 16.26 24.87
C ALA A 16 25.16 17.15 23.81
N ALA A 17 24.78 16.58 22.66
CA ALA A 17 24.07 17.28 21.59
C ALA A 17 22.74 17.88 22.07
N ARG A 18 21.95 17.10 22.82
CA ARG A 18 20.71 17.61 23.43
C ARG A 18 20.97 18.79 24.37
N THR A 19 21.97 18.68 25.26
CA THR A 19 22.29 19.77 26.20
C THR A 19 22.81 21.01 25.49
N ALA A 20 23.60 20.87 24.43
CA ALA A 20 24.07 21.97 23.60
C ALA A 20 22.91 22.69 22.90
N ALA A 21 21.88 21.95 22.49
CA ALA A 21 20.64 22.50 21.95
C ALA A 21 19.72 23.14 23.01
N GLY A 22 20.07 23.10 24.30
CA GLY A 22 19.24 23.66 25.38
C GLY A 22 17.92 22.90 25.63
N LEU A 23 17.80 21.68 25.12
CA LEU A 23 16.57 20.89 25.19
C LEU A 23 16.56 19.98 26.43
N SER A 24 15.42 19.87 27.10
CA SER A 24 15.19 18.85 28.13
C SER A 24 14.88 17.49 27.49
N GLN A 25 15.07 16.40 28.24
CA GLN A 25 14.67 15.06 27.80
C GLN A 25 13.19 14.97 27.44
N ARG A 26 12.33 15.72 28.13
CA ARG A 26 10.90 15.73 27.87
C ARG A 26 10.59 16.39 26.52
N GLN A 27 11.21 17.52 26.22
CA GLN A 27 11.02 18.23 24.95
C GLN A 27 11.45 17.39 23.75
N VAL A 28 12.63 16.77 23.80
CA VAL A 28 13.07 15.86 22.73
C VAL A 28 12.10 14.68 22.57
N ALA A 29 11.62 14.10 23.68
CA ALA A 29 10.65 13.01 23.60
C ALA A 29 9.32 13.46 22.97
N GLU A 30 8.83 14.64 23.31
CA GLU A 30 7.62 15.25 22.72
C GLU A 30 7.81 15.50 21.21
N MET A 31 8.94 16.06 20.78
CA MET A 31 9.27 16.27 19.36
C MET A 31 9.31 14.96 18.55
N LEU A 32 9.71 13.86 19.19
CA LEU A 32 9.79 12.54 18.56
C LEU A 32 8.47 11.76 18.62
N GLY A 33 7.44 12.27 19.31
CA GLY A 33 6.25 11.48 19.61
C GLY A 33 6.58 10.22 20.40
N THR A 34 7.43 10.33 21.42
CA THR A 34 7.80 9.22 22.31
C THR A 34 7.73 9.62 23.77
N THR A 35 7.97 8.67 24.67
CA THR A 35 7.96 8.94 26.11
C THR A 35 9.32 9.40 26.59
N ARG A 36 9.33 10.25 27.63
CA ARG A 36 10.58 10.63 28.31
C ARG A 36 11.39 9.41 28.77
N GLN A 37 10.72 8.34 29.22
CA GLN A 37 11.38 7.11 29.67
C GLN A 37 12.14 6.43 28.52
N GLN A 38 11.59 6.46 27.30
CA GLN A 38 12.27 5.93 26.13
C GLN A 38 13.57 6.70 25.85
N LEU A 39 13.54 8.03 25.91
CA LEU A 39 14.74 8.84 25.73
C LEU A 39 15.78 8.59 26.82
N ILE A 40 15.35 8.37 28.08
CA ILE A 40 16.26 7.97 29.16
C ILE A 40 16.97 6.65 28.83
N ARG A 41 16.28 5.68 28.23
CA ARG A 41 16.89 4.41 27.80
C ARG A 41 17.89 4.59 26.67
N TYR A 42 17.63 5.51 25.74
CA TYR A 42 18.60 5.88 24.70
C TYR A 42 19.83 6.54 25.30
N GLU A 43 19.66 7.54 26.18
CA GLU A 43 20.76 8.25 26.84
C GLU A 43 21.51 7.41 27.91
N SER A 44 20.98 6.25 28.29
CA SER A 44 21.68 5.28 29.14
C SER A 44 22.29 4.11 28.35
N GLY A 45 22.04 4.04 27.04
CA GLY A 45 22.44 2.92 26.20
C GLY A 45 21.70 1.61 26.48
N ALA A 46 20.64 1.64 27.28
CA ALA A 46 19.81 0.46 27.57
C ALA A 46 19.00 0.00 26.35
N GLU A 47 18.76 0.90 25.39
CA GLU A 47 18.02 0.62 24.17
C GLU A 47 18.65 1.34 22.97
N ARG A 48 18.56 0.73 21.78
CA ARG A 48 19.09 1.30 20.54
C ARG A 48 17.94 1.71 19.63
N PRO A 49 17.88 2.96 19.15
CA PRO A 49 16.86 3.39 18.22
C PRO A 49 17.05 2.72 16.84
N GLU A 50 15.94 2.51 16.12
CA GLU A 50 15.98 2.18 14.70
C GLU A 50 16.53 3.35 13.87
N VAL A 51 16.96 3.10 12.62
CA VAL A 51 17.57 4.12 11.75
C VAL A 51 16.66 5.35 11.57
N THR A 52 15.37 5.14 11.34
CA THR A 52 14.38 6.23 11.21
C THR A 52 14.27 7.05 12.49
N ARG A 53 14.26 6.38 13.64
CA ARG A 53 14.19 7.02 14.96
C ARG A 53 15.48 7.77 15.30
N LEU A 54 16.63 7.23 14.88
CA LEU A 54 17.94 7.86 15.03
C LEU A 54 18.06 9.13 14.17
N ALA A 55 17.55 9.09 12.93
CA ALA A 55 17.46 10.27 12.06
C ALA A 55 16.59 11.37 12.68
N ALA A 56 15.41 10.99 13.20
CA ALA A 56 14.54 11.93 13.90
C ALA A 56 15.19 12.50 15.17
N LEU A 57 15.92 11.69 15.93
CA LEU A 57 16.71 12.14 17.09
C LEU A 57 17.77 13.18 16.69
N ALA A 58 18.53 12.89 15.63
CA ALA A 58 19.57 13.77 15.10
C ALA A 58 18.98 15.13 14.67
N ALA A 59 17.89 15.10 13.90
CA ALA A 59 17.17 16.30 13.50
C ALA A 59 16.62 17.10 14.70
N ALA A 60 16.05 16.42 15.71
CA ALA A 60 15.48 17.08 16.89
C ALA A 60 16.54 17.80 17.73
N VAL A 61 17.79 17.33 17.75
CA VAL A 61 18.90 17.97 18.47
C VAL A 61 19.80 18.83 17.58
N GLY A 62 19.49 18.93 16.28
CA GLY A 62 20.20 19.79 15.32
C GLY A 62 21.58 19.28 14.90
N VAL A 63 21.80 17.97 14.85
CA VAL A 63 23.07 17.35 14.42
C VAL A 63 22.85 16.28 13.35
N GLY A 64 23.91 15.79 12.70
CA GLY A 64 23.83 14.68 11.75
C GLY A 64 23.76 13.32 12.46
N VAL A 65 23.27 12.28 11.78
CA VAL A 65 23.24 10.91 12.34
C VAL A 65 24.65 10.42 12.71
N GLY A 66 25.65 10.78 11.91
CA GLY A 66 27.06 10.46 12.17
C GLY A 66 27.60 11.03 13.49
N ASP A 67 27.03 12.14 13.96
CA ASP A 67 27.45 12.79 15.21
C ASP A 67 26.90 12.09 16.45
N LEU A 68 25.85 11.25 16.30
CA LEU A 68 25.20 10.53 17.40
C LEU A 68 25.66 9.09 17.59
N VAL A 69 26.32 8.50 16.59
CA VAL A 69 26.76 7.11 16.64
C VAL A 69 28.24 7.00 17.05
N ASP A 70 28.63 5.80 17.49
CA ASP A 70 30.03 5.52 17.79
C ASP A 70 30.91 5.74 16.54
N PRO A 71 32.07 6.40 16.63
CA PRO A 71 32.97 6.56 15.50
C PRO A 71 33.34 5.21 14.86
N GLY A 72 33.26 5.15 13.53
CA GLY A 72 33.55 3.93 12.76
C GLY A 72 32.46 2.84 12.83
N SER A 73 31.31 3.11 13.45
CA SER A 73 30.20 2.14 13.51
C SER A 73 29.22 2.21 12.34
N LEU A 74 29.32 3.27 11.53
CA LEU A 74 28.59 3.35 10.27
C LEU A 74 29.11 2.28 9.31
N PRO A 75 28.23 1.65 8.50
CA PRO A 75 28.67 0.81 7.40
C PRO A 75 29.62 1.57 6.47
N ALA A 76 30.57 0.87 5.86
CA ALA A 76 31.37 1.39 4.75
C ALA A 76 30.52 1.66 3.50
N GLY A 77 31.06 2.47 2.58
CA GLY A 77 30.50 2.70 1.25
C GLY A 77 29.10 3.31 1.23
N LEU A 78 28.31 2.94 0.21
CA LEU A 78 26.98 3.53 -0.05
C LEU A 78 25.99 3.33 1.11
N ALA A 79 26.09 2.20 1.81
CA ALA A 79 25.25 1.92 2.97
C ALA A 79 25.51 2.90 4.12
N GLY A 80 26.76 3.33 4.30
CA GLY A 80 27.17 4.34 5.27
C GLY A 80 26.54 5.69 4.98
N LEU A 81 26.67 6.17 3.74
CA LEU A 81 26.08 7.44 3.30
C LEU A 81 24.57 7.46 3.49
N ARG A 82 23.87 6.38 3.10
CA ARG A 82 22.42 6.28 3.30
C ARG A 82 22.04 6.40 4.77
N VAL A 83 22.76 5.71 5.65
CA VAL A 83 22.50 5.75 7.09
C VAL A 83 22.79 7.12 7.66
N GLN A 84 23.86 7.78 7.23
CA GLN A 84 24.23 9.13 7.62
C GLN A 84 23.15 10.15 7.22
N ALA A 85 22.53 9.96 6.05
CA ALA A 85 21.35 10.70 5.60
C ALA A 85 20.07 10.37 6.37
N GLY A 86 20.09 9.38 7.27
CA GLY A 86 18.93 8.97 8.06
C GLY A 86 17.86 8.21 7.26
N LEU A 87 18.20 7.71 6.07
CA LEU A 87 17.23 7.10 5.16
C LEU A 87 17.11 5.59 5.37
N THR A 88 15.87 5.10 5.34
CA THR A 88 15.62 3.67 5.14
C THR A 88 15.98 3.28 3.72
N LEU A 89 16.24 1.98 3.49
CA LEU A 89 16.52 1.48 2.15
C LEU A 89 15.37 1.74 1.15
N ALA A 90 14.11 1.70 1.60
CA ALA A 90 12.95 2.00 0.76
C ALA A 90 12.93 3.49 0.39
N ALA A 91 13.00 4.37 1.40
CA ALA A 91 13.02 5.82 1.21
C ALA A 91 14.20 6.27 0.35
N ALA A 92 15.38 5.67 0.53
CA ALA A 92 16.54 5.93 -0.30
C ALA A 92 16.33 5.52 -1.75
N ALA A 93 15.77 4.34 -2.01
CA ALA A 93 15.49 3.90 -3.38
C ALA A 93 14.48 4.80 -4.07
N ASP A 94 13.45 5.27 -3.36
CA ASP A 94 12.46 6.20 -3.91
C ASP A 94 13.05 7.60 -4.13
N ALA A 95 13.87 8.09 -3.19
CA ALA A 95 14.57 9.37 -3.33
C ALA A 95 15.54 9.37 -4.52
N VAL A 96 16.36 8.32 -4.67
CA VAL A 96 17.27 8.18 -5.81
C VAL A 96 16.47 8.10 -7.12
N ARG A 97 15.37 7.32 -7.15
CA ARG A 97 14.53 7.21 -8.34
C ARG A 97 13.91 8.54 -8.75
N ALA A 98 13.50 9.37 -7.79
CA ALA A 98 12.95 10.70 -8.06
C ALA A 98 13.96 11.66 -8.71
N GLN A 99 15.27 11.42 -8.54
CA GLN A 99 16.34 12.22 -9.14
C GLN A 99 16.80 11.70 -10.51
N LEU A 100 16.41 10.48 -10.89
CA LEU A 100 16.78 9.89 -12.18
C LEU A 100 15.84 10.40 -13.28
N PRO A 101 16.35 10.70 -14.49
CA PRO A 101 15.50 11.11 -15.61
C PRO A 101 14.45 10.04 -15.95
N ALA A 102 13.21 10.47 -16.16
CA ALA A 102 12.15 9.58 -16.64
C ALA A 102 12.56 8.98 -18.00
N GLY A 103 12.40 7.66 -18.15
CA GLY A 103 12.75 6.95 -19.38
C GLY A 103 14.22 6.53 -19.52
N ALA A 104 15.10 6.85 -18.56
CA ALA A 104 16.53 6.47 -18.63
C ALA A 104 16.79 4.95 -18.57
N GLY A 105 15.77 4.12 -18.30
CA GLY A 105 15.93 2.66 -18.14
C GLY A 105 16.74 2.25 -16.91
N ILE A 106 17.09 3.18 -16.02
CA ILE A 106 17.89 2.93 -14.82
C ILE A 106 16.99 2.44 -13.70
N ALA A 107 17.06 1.15 -13.39
CA ALA A 107 16.31 0.58 -12.28
C ALA A 107 16.90 1.04 -10.93
N CYS A 108 16.07 1.63 -10.07
CA CYS A 108 16.42 1.92 -8.67
C CYS A 108 15.26 1.56 -7.73
N SER A 109 15.05 0.26 -7.55
CA SER A 109 14.09 -0.29 -6.58
C SER A 109 14.80 -0.67 -5.28
N ARG A 110 14.04 -0.86 -4.20
CA ARG A 110 14.60 -1.29 -2.91
C ARG A 110 15.50 -2.54 -3.02
N PRO A 111 15.13 -3.63 -3.72
CA PRO A 111 16.03 -4.79 -3.88
C PRO A 111 17.32 -4.48 -4.65
N VAL A 112 17.24 -3.61 -5.66
CA VAL A 112 18.40 -3.22 -6.49
C VAL A 112 19.39 -2.41 -5.65
N LEU A 113 18.91 -1.39 -4.93
CA LEU A 113 19.75 -0.61 -4.02
C LEU A 113 20.33 -1.49 -2.90
N ALA A 114 19.55 -2.45 -2.39
CA ALA A 114 20.06 -3.43 -1.41
C ALA A 114 21.24 -4.23 -1.96
N ALA A 115 21.16 -4.67 -3.23
CA ALA A 115 22.21 -5.46 -3.87
C ALA A 115 23.45 -4.60 -4.13
N ALA A 116 23.25 -3.36 -4.59
CA ALA A 116 24.29 -2.36 -4.74
C ALA A 116 25.07 -2.14 -3.44
N GLU A 117 24.38 -1.91 -2.32
CA GLU A 117 25.00 -1.75 -0.99
C GLU A 117 25.77 -2.99 -0.49
N ARG A 118 25.60 -4.15 -1.14
CA ARG A 118 26.37 -5.37 -0.87
C ARG A 118 27.52 -5.59 -1.86
N GLY A 119 27.83 -4.59 -2.68
CA GLY A 119 28.89 -4.66 -3.70
C GLY A 119 28.48 -5.33 -5.01
N VAL A 120 27.18 -5.61 -5.22
CA VAL A 120 26.70 -6.15 -6.50
C VAL A 120 26.29 -4.99 -7.39
N LEU A 121 27.12 -4.64 -8.38
CA LEU A 121 26.82 -3.59 -9.34
C LEU A 121 25.60 -3.98 -10.20
N PRO A 122 24.48 -3.24 -10.13
CA PRO A 122 23.33 -3.54 -10.97
C PRO A 122 23.68 -3.35 -12.45
N PRO A 123 23.24 -4.24 -13.37
CA PRO A 123 23.53 -4.10 -14.80
C PRO A 123 23.04 -2.78 -15.40
N SER A 124 21.93 -2.25 -14.90
CA SER A 124 21.39 -0.94 -15.33
C SER A 124 22.22 0.26 -14.86
N TRP A 125 23.21 0.05 -13.98
CA TRP A 125 24.12 1.10 -13.49
C TRP A 125 25.51 0.98 -14.11
N ALA A 126 25.82 -0.15 -14.75
CA ALA A 126 27.16 -0.45 -15.25
C ALA A 126 27.64 0.45 -16.40
N PRO A 127 26.79 0.86 -17.38
CA PRO A 127 27.24 1.77 -18.42
C PRO A 127 27.75 3.09 -17.83
N PRO A 128 28.92 3.61 -18.26
CA PRO A 128 29.50 4.85 -17.72
C PRO A 128 28.52 6.04 -17.60
N PRO A 129 27.66 6.35 -18.59
CA PRO A 129 26.70 7.45 -18.45
C PRO A 129 25.64 7.16 -17.38
N ALA A 130 25.21 5.91 -17.23
CA ALA A 130 24.25 5.51 -16.20
C ALA A 130 24.88 5.55 -14.80
N ALA A 131 26.14 5.13 -14.66
CA ALA A 131 26.89 5.21 -13.40
C ALA A 131 26.99 6.65 -12.90
N GLY A 132 27.37 7.59 -13.77
CA GLY A 132 27.44 9.02 -13.45
C GLY A 132 26.09 9.60 -13.01
N MET A 133 25.01 9.26 -13.72
CA MET A 133 23.65 9.69 -13.34
C MET A 133 23.23 9.14 -11.98
N VAL A 134 23.51 7.86 -11.70
CA VAL A 134 23.18 7.25 -10.41
C VAL A 134 24.01 7.87 -9.28
N GLN A 135 25.31 8.11 -9.49
CA GLN A 135 26.15 8.80 -8.49
C GLN A 135 25.63 10.22 -8.20
N GLY A 136 25.24 10.98 -9.22
CA GLY A 136 24.62 12.30 -9.04
C GLY A 136 23.31 12.22 -8.24
N ALA A 137 22.43 11.28 -8.60
CA ALA A 137 21.17 11.03 -7.89
C ALA A 137 21.39 10.60 -6.42
N LEU A 138 22.40 9.76 -6.15
CA LEU A 138 22.80 9.37 -4.80
C LEU A 138 23.33 10.56 -3.99
N GLY A 139 24.12 11.46 -4.60
CA GLY A 139 24.61 12.66 -3.94
C GLY A 139 23.49 13.57 -3.45
N VAL A 140 22.51 13.85 -4.32
CA VAL A 140 21.33 14.64 -3.97
C VAL A 140 20.49 13.92 -2.90
N ALA A 141 20.20 12.63 -3.10
CA ALA A 141 19.37 11.87 -2.17
C ALA A 141 19.99 11.73 -0.77
N TYR A 142 21.32 11.63 -0.68
CA TYR A 142 22.03 11.45 0.59
C TYR A 142 22.54 12.77 1.20
N GLY A 143 22.40 13.90 0.49
CA GLY A 143 23.01 15.16 0.91
C GLY A 143 24.54 15.09 0.97
N ALA A 144 25.15 14.27 0.10
CA ALA A 144 26.57 14.02 0.06
C ALA A 144 27.21 14.67 -1.17
N GLY A 145 28.42 15.20 -1.01
CA GLY A 145 29.18 15.77 -2.14
C GLY A 145 29.58 14.69 -3.16
N GLY A 146 29.80 15.09 -4.41
CA GLY A 146 30.19 14.17 -5.49
C GLY A 146 31.43 13.32 -5.16
N GLU A 147 32.44 13.92 -4.53
CA GLU A 147 33.64 13.21 -4.06
C GLU A 147 33.34 12.14 -3.00
N GLN A 148 32.44 12.44 -2.06
CA GLN A 148 32.05 11.47 -1.02
C GLN A 148 31.30 10.29 -1.64
N VAL A 149 30.42 10.55 -2.60
CA VAL A 149 29.70 9.49 -3.32
C VAL A 149 30.66 8.67 -4.17
N ALA A 150 31.58 9.30 -4.89
CA ALA A 150 32.59 8.59 -5.69
C ALA A 150 33.47 7.70 -4.81
N ALA A 151 33.95 8.20 -3.67
CA ALA A 151 34.73 7.40 -2.72
C ALA A 151 33.92 6.21 -2.17
N ALA A 152 32.68 6.45 -1.74
CA ALA A 152 31.78 5.40 -1.25
C ALA A 152 31.42 4.39 -2.35
N TRP A 153 31.30 4.83 -3.60
CA TRP A 153 31.06 3.99 -4.76
C TRP A 153 32.25 3.07 -5.02
N SER A 154 33.46 3.62 -5.09
CA SER A 154 34.71 2.86 -5.26
C SER A 154 34.94 1.89 -4.10
N GLU A 155 34.61 2.27 -2.86
CA GLU A 155 34.69 1.38 -1.70
C GLU A 155 33.68 0.23 -1.80
N THR A 156 32.47 0.49 -2.32
CA THR A 156 31.39 -0.51 -2.42
C THR A 156 31.65 -1.53 -3.54
N PHE A 157 32.09 -1.07 -4.72
CA PHE A 157 32.23 -1.92 -5.91
C PHE A 157 33.68 -2.30 -6.23
N GLY A 158 34.66 -1.71 -5.53
CA GLY A 158 36.09 -1.89 -5.81
C GLY A 158 36.60 -1.07 -6.98
N ALA A 159 37.93 -1.01 -7.13
CA ALA A 159 38.61 -0.26 -8.19
C ALA A 159 38.27 -0.74 -9.61
N ALA A 160 37.89 -2.01 -9.78
CA ALA A 160 37.55 -2.60 -11.07
C ALA A 160 36.35 -1.90 -11.75
N ALA A 161 35.47 -1.25 -10.99
CA ALA A 161 34.35 -0.49 -11.54
C ALA A 161 34.73 0.91 -12.08
N ALA A 162 35.93 1.42 -11.75
CA ALA A 162 36.37 2.77 -12.14
C ALA A 162 37.29 2.76 -13.39
N THR A 163 37.93 1.64 -13.69
CA THR A 163 39.00 1.57 -14.72
C THR A 163 38.54 1.73 -16.17
N ASP A 164 37.23 1.70 -16.47
CA ASP A 164 36.73 1.91 -17.83
C ASP A 164 36.43 3.39 -18.17
N GLN A 165 36.64 4.34 -17.23
CA GLN A 165 36.31 5.76 -17.44
C GLN A 165 37.44 6.61 -18.05
N GLU A 166 38.71 6.19 -18.02
CA GLU A 166 39.83 7.03 -18.50
C GLU A 166 40.29 6.76 -19.94
N ALA A 167 39.73 5.76 -20.63
CA ALA A 167 40.23 5.34 -21.95
C ALA A 167 39.68 6.13 -23.17
N GLU A 168 38.65 6.98 -23.03
CA GLU A 168 38.05 7.68 -24.19
C GLU A 168 38.32 9.20 -24.25
N GLY A 169 39.17 9.75 -23.38
CA GLY A 169 39.38 11.21 -23.28
C GLY A 169 40.60 11.80 -24.00
N ALA A 170 41.53 11.00 -24.53
CA ALA A 170 42.80 11.49 -25.07
C ALA A 170 42.88 11.42 -26.61
N GLY A 171 41.92 12.06 -27.29
CA GLY A 171 42.02 12.36 -28.72
C GLY A 171 42.90 13.59 -28.96
N SER A 172 44.21 13.40 -28.88
CA SER A 172 45.24 14.42 -29.16
C SER A 172 45.25 14.80 -30.64
N VAL A 173 45.06 16.09 -30.90
CA VAL A 173 45.25 16.75 -32.21
C VAL A 173 46.74 17.01 -32.39
N ASN A 174 47.39 16.31 -33.33
CA ASN A 174 48.43 16.80 -34.27
C ASN A 174 49.32 15.67 -34.82
N GLY A 175 49.56 15.72 -36.15
CA GLY A 175 50.87 15.38 -36.72
C GLY A 175 50.96 14.14 -37.60
N THR A 176 50.76 14.32 -38.91
CA THR A 176 51.37 13.52 -40.00
C THR A 176 52.90 13.66 -39.95
N PRO A 177 53.71 12.62 -40.26
CA PRO A 177 54.18 12.34 -41.63
C PRO A 177 54.10 10.84 -41.99
N ALA A 178 53.63 10.46 -43.19
CA ALA A 178 54.39 10.22 -44.43
C ALA A 178 55.33 8.98 -44.41
N GLU A 179 55.10 8.13 -45.41
CA GLU A 179 55.93 7.04 -45.96
C GLU A 179 55.90 5.64 -45.32
N GLY A 180 55.66 4.63 -46.17
CA GLY A 180 55.87 3.22 -45.84
C GLY A 180 54.99 2.23 -46.60
N VAL A 181 55.19 2.12 -47.92
CA VAL A 181 54.60 1.10 -48.79
C VAL A 181 55.02 -0.30 -48.34
N SER A 182 54.07 -1.22 -48.20
CA SER A 182 54.29 -2.66 -48.50
C SER A 182 52.96 -3.37 -48.76
N GLU A 183 52.81 -3.80 -50.01
CA GLU A 183 51.87 -4.81 -50.46
C GLU A 183 52.08 -6.11 -49.69
N THR A 184 51.01 -6.74 -49.21
CA THR A 184 51.02 -8.19 -48.96
C THR A 184 49.65 -8.80 -49.24
N THR A 185 49.71 -9.77 -50.15
CA THR A 185 48.78 -10.81 -50.63
C THR A 185 47.52 -11.12 -49.79
N PRO A 186 46.36 -11.36 -50.44
CA PRO A 186 45.12 -11.73 -49.76
C PRO A 186 45.12 -13.20 -49.29
N PRO A 187 44.54 -13.53 -48.11
CA PRO A 187 44.33 -14.91 -47.72
C PRO A 187 43.05 -15.49 -48.33
N ALA A 188 43.11 -16.80 -48.54
CA ALA A 188 42.15 -17.64 -49.23
C ALA A 188 40.76 -17.72 -48.56
N GLU A 189 39.74 -17.88 -49.41
CA GLU A 189 38.36 -18.23 -49.09
C GLU A 189 38.25 -19.44 -48.16
N VAL A 190 37.55 -19.25 -47.03
CA VAL A 190 37.10 -20.32 -46.13
C VAL A 190 35.65 -20.66 -46.47
N PRO A 191 35.28 -21.96 -46.60
CA PRO A 191 33.94 -22.36 -47.00
C PRO A 191 32.89 -22.10 -45.90
N VAL A 192 31.76 -21.52 -46.33
CA VAL A 192 30.56 -21.24 -45.54
C VAL A 192 29.87 -22.55 -45.11
N PRO A 193 29.59 -22.78 -43.81
CA PRO A 193 28.79 -23.92 -43.37
C PRO A 193 27.28 -23.71 -43.65
N PRO A 194 26.49 -24.78 -43.80
CA PRO A 194 25.08 -24.70 -44.18
C PRO A 194 24.22 -24.03 -43.11
N ARG A 195 23.24 -23.23 -43.57
CA ARG A 195 22.21 -22.55 -42.77
C ARG A 195 21.59 -23.50 -41.74
N SER A 196 21.77 -23.15 -40.46
CA SER A 196 20.98 -23.72 -39.37
C SER A 196 19.50 -23.38 -39.58
N ALA A 197 18.63 -24.37 -39.45
CA ALA A 197 17.19 -24.17 -39.47
C ALA A 197 16.80 -23.13 -38.40
N GLU A 198 16.07 -22.10 -38.81
CA GLU A 198 15.58 -21.04 -37.93
C GLU A 198 14.72 -21.66 -36.83
N LEU A 199 15.17 -21.49 -35.58
CA LEU A 199 14.33 -21.78 -34.41
C LEU A 199 13.13 -20.82 -34.44
N PRO A 200 11.91 -21.27 -34.09
CA PRO A 200 10.75 -20.39 -34.02
C PRO A 200 11.02 -19.25 -33.02
N VAL A 201 10.84 -18.01 -33.49
CA VAL A 201 10.99 -16.80 -32.70
C VAL A 201 9.87 -16.75 -31.65
N CYS A 202 10.22 -16.51 -30.39
CA CYS A 202 9.26 -16.33 -29.31
C CYS A 202 8.33 -15.14 -29.66
N PRO A 203 6.99 -15.30 -29.65
CA PRO A 203 6.07 -14.22 -30.02
C PRO A 203 5.98 -13.12 -28.94
N TYR A 204 6.58 -13.34 -27.77
CA TYR A 204 6.59 -12.39 -26.67
C TYR A 204 7.94 -11.66 -26.60
N SER A 205 7.87 -10.34 -26.47
CA SER A 205 9.02 -9.49 -26.19
C SER A 205 9.67 -9.86 -24.84
N PRO A 206 10.97 -9.57 -24.65
CA PRO A 206 11.63 -9.75 -23.35
C PRO A 206 10.92 -9.04 -22.19
N SER A 207 10.23 -7.93 -22.46
CA SER A 207 9.38 -7.20 -21.51
C SER A 207 8.13 -7.98 -21.09
N GLU A 208 7.44 -8.64 -22.03
CA GLU A 208 6.24 -9.45 -21.74
C GLU A 208 6.60 -10.72 -20.95
N LEU A 209 7.77 -11.31 -21.22
CA LEU A 209 8.30 -12.41 -20.41
C LEU A 209 8.58 -12.00 -18.95
N HIS A 210 8.96 -10.74 -18.70
CA HIS A 210 9.17 -10.20 -17.35
C HIS A 210 7.85 -9.84 -16.63
N ALA A 211 6.77 -9.56 -17.38
CA ALA A 211 5.45 -9.23 -16.85
C ALA A 211 4.62 -10.46 -16.44
N ALA A 212 5.10 -11.68 -16.70
CA ALA A 212 4.37 -12.91 -16.39
C ALA A 212 4.17 -13.10 -14.86
N HIS A 213 2.91 -13.12 -14.43
CA HIS A 213 2.52 -13.39 -13.05
C HIS A 213 2.37 -14.90 -12.79
N VAL A 214 3.00 -15.37 -11.71
CA VAL A 214 2.95 -16.78 -11.30
C VAL A 214 2.13 -16.92 -10.02
N LYS A 215 0.97 -17.58 -10.09
CA LYS A 215 0.09 -17.85 -8.95
C LYS A 215 0.30 -19.26 -8.43
N ASP A 216 0.68 -19.39 -7.16
CA ASP A 216 0.87 -20.69 -6.48
C ASP A 216 -0.49 -21.31 -6.10
N HIS A 217 -0.67 -22.60 -6.43
CA HIS A 217 -1.86 -23.39 -6.09
C HIS A 217 -1.56 -24.55 -5.12
N GLY A 218 -0.34 -24.60 -4.56
CA GLY A 218 0.12 -25.67 -3.67
C GLY A 218 0.62 -26.90 -4.44
N ASN A 219 1.22 -27.86 -3.72
CA ASN A 219 1.81 -29.09 -4.26
C ASN A 219 2.83 -28.86 -5.39
N GLY A 220 3.50 -27.70 -5.38
CA GLY A 220 4.47 -27.33 -6.41
C GLY A 220 3.85 -27.03 -7.78
N VAL A 221 2.54 -26.76 -7.86
CA VAL A 221 1.82 -26.38 -9.07
C VAL A 221 1.60 -24.87 -9.09
N TYR A 222 1.96 -24.23 -10.20
CA TYR A 222 1.84 -22.79 -10.39
C TYR A 222 1.11 -22.47 -11.70
N GLN A 223 0.22 -21.50 -11.67
CA GLN A 223 -0.46 -20.98 -12.87
C GLN A 223 0.28 -19.75 -13.38
N VAL A 224 0.62 -19.74 -14.66
CA VAL A 224 1.28 -18.61 -15.33
C VAL A 224 0.23 -17.77 -16.04
N ARG A 225 0.26 -16.45 -15.84
CA ARG A 225 -0.63 -15.48 -16.48
C ARG A 225 0.18 -14.34 -17.09
N VAL A 226 -0.28 -13.87 -18.25
CA VAL A 226 0.20 -12.64 -18.90
C VAL A 226 -1.04 -11.77 -19.11
N ASP A 227 -1.00 -10.52 -18.64
CA ASP A 227 -2.14 -9.58 -18.66
C ASP A 227 -3.45 -10.20 -18.14
N HIS A 228 -3.36 -10.85 -16.98
CA HIS A 228 -4.44 -11.58 -16.31
C HIS A 228 -5.00 -12.81 -17.07
N THR A 229 -4.57 -13.05 -18.31
CA THR A 229 -4.97 -14.19 -19.13
C THR A 229 -4.16 -15.44 -18.78
N PRO A 230 -4.80 -16.60 -18.48
CA PRO A 230 -4.08 -17.83 -18.15
C PRO A 230 -3.37 -18.39 -19.38
N GLN A 231 -2.05 -18.46 -19.33
CA GLN A 231 -1.23 -19.02 -20.41
C GLN A 231 -1.01 -20.54 -20.21
N GLY A 232 -0.89 -20.97 -18.96
CA GLY A 232 -0.73 -22.38 -18.63
C GLY A 232 -0.28 -22.62 -17.21
N TRP A 233 0.31 -23.78 -16.99
CA TRP A 233 0.70 -24.27 -15.68
C TRP A 233 2.13 -24.79 -15.71
N VAL A 234 2.86 -24.60 -14.61
CA VAL A 234 4.16 -25.23 -14.37
C VAL A 234 4.10 -26.01 -13.07
N ARG A 235 4.70 -27.20 -13.03
CA ARG A 235 4.71 -28.07 -11.84
C ARG A 235 6.12 -28.57 -11.55
N ARG A 236 6.44 -28.67 -10.26
CA ARG A 236 7.65 -29.34 -9.79
C ARG A 236 7.38 -30.83 -9.61
N ASP A 237 8.01 -31.67 -10.41
CA ASP A 237 7.87 -33.14 -10.34
C ASP A 237 8.90 -33.80 -9.40
N GLY A 238 9.86 -33.03 -8.89
CA GLY A 238 10.87 -33.49 -7.95
C GLY A 238 12.00 -32.46 -7.73
N PRO A 239 13.05 -32.83 -6.98
CA PRO A 239 14.27 -32.02 -6.88
C PRO A 239 14.88 -31.83 -8.28
N GLY A 240 14.87 -30.59 -8.79
CA GLY A 240 15.40 -30.29 -10.12
C GLY A 240 14.64 -30.97 -11.26
N ARG A 241 13.32 -31.16 -11.16
CA ARG A 241 12.48 -31.59 -12.29
C ARG A 241 11.23 -30.73 -12.35
N TRP A 242 10.97 -30.18 -13.54
CA TRP A 242 9.82 -29.34 -13.82
C TRP A 242 9.13 -29.81 -15.09
N SER A 243 7.81 -29.70 -15.11
CA SER A 243 6.98 -29.87 -16.30
C SER A 243 6.10 -28.64 -16.49
N TYR A 244 5.65 -28.41 -17.71
CA TYR A 244 4.65 -27.38 -18.05
C TYR A 244 3.46 -27.99 -18.78
N ALA A 245 2.31 -27.31 -18.75
CA ALA A 245 1.12 -27.72 -19.49
C ALA A 245 0.35 -26.47 -19.96
N ALA A 246 -0.12 -26.47 -21.20
CA ALA A 246 -0.97 -25.40 -21.73
C ALA A 246 -2.30 -25.32 -20.95
N HIS A 247 -2.84 -24.10 -20.84
CA HIS A 247 -4.16 -23.88 -20.27
C HIS A 247 -5.24 -24.44 -21.20
N ASP A 248 -6.18 -25.21 -20.67
CA ASP A 248 -7.38 -25.62 -21.40
C ASP A 248 -8.53 -24.65 -21.10
N PRO A 249 -9.00 -23.85 -22.07
CA PRO A 249 -10.01 -22.82 -21.83
C PRO A 249 -11.37 -23.42 -21.43
N ASP A 250 -11.70 -24.61 -21.94
CA ASP A 250 -13.00 -25.25 -21.71
C ASP A 250 -13.13 -25.83 -20.29
N THR A 251 -12.04 -26.38 -19.76
CA THR A 251 -12.04 -27.06 -18.46
C THR A 251 -11.36 -26.26 -17.35
N GLY A 252 -10.62 -25.22 -17.70
CA GLY A 252 -9.77 -24.45 -16.78
C GLY A 252 -8.58 -25.23 -16.22
N ARG A 253 -8.31 -26.45 -16.73
CA ARG A 253 -7.30 -27.38 -16.21
C ARG A 253 -6.06 -27.45 -17.11
N PRO A 254 -4.91 -27.92 -16.61
CA PRO A 254 -3.76 -28.23 -17.47
C PRO A 254 -4.10 -29.39 -18.42
N ARG A 255 -3.76 -29.28 -19.71
CA ARG A 255 -3.97 -30.35 -20.70
C ARG A 255 -3.08 -31.57 -20.43
N THR A 256 -1.85 -31.50 -20.92
CA THR A 256 -0.85 -32.58 -20.82
C THR A 256 0.45 -31.98 -20.31
N TRP A 257 1.05 -32.64 -19.32
CA TRP A 257 2.32 -32.18 -18.74
C TRP A 257 3.49 -32.62 -19.60
N THR A 258 4.29 -31.65 -20.04
CA THR A 258 5.50 -31.85 -20.83
C THR A 258 6.73 -31.56 -19.96
N PRO A 259 7.69 -32.49 -19.85
CA PRO A 259 8.89 -32.30 -19.04
C PRO A 259 9.84 -31.25 -19.66
N VAL A 260 10.48 -30.44 -18.81
CA VAL A 260 11.49 -29.47 -19.23
C VAL A 260 12.85 -30.17 -19.35
N LEU A 261 13.37 -30.32 -20.57
CA LEU A 261 14.59 -31.09 -20.89
C LEU A 261 15.92 -30.35 -20.64
N ALA A 262 15.90 -29.18 -19.99
CA ALA A 262 17.09 -28.34 -19.84
C ALA A 262 18.11 -28.88 -18.82
N SER A 263 19.40 -28.65 -19.08
CA SER A 263 20.54 -29.05 -18.23
C SER A 263 20.55 -28.43 -16.83
N SER A 264 19.75 -27.37 -16.60
CA SER A 264 19.47 -26.81 -15.27
C SER A 264 18.00 -26.39 -15.16
N PRO A 265 17.11 -27.28 -14.68
CA PRO A 265 15.67 -27.04 -14.66
C PRO A 265 15.30 -26.20 -13.44
N THR A 266 15.24 -24.88 -13.65
CA THR A 266 14.67 -23.93 -12.70
C THR A 266 13.21 -23.63 -13.04
N ARG A 267 12.45 -23.11 -12.06
CA ARG A 267 11.07 -22.64 -12.29
C ARG A 267 10.99 -21.61 -13.43
N ALA A 268 11.98 -20.71 -13.53
CA ALA A 268 12.01 -19.68 -14.57
C ALA A 268 12.11 -20.31 -15.97
N ARG A 269 12.98 -21.31 -16.14
CA ARG A 269 13.09 -22.05 -17.41
C ARG A 269 11.82 -22.84 -17.75
N ALA A 270 11.09 -23.33 -16.77
CA ALA A 270 9.79 -23.97 -17.02
C ALA A 270 8.73 -22.98 -17.51
N VAL A 271 8.74 -21.74 -16.99
CA VAL A 271 7.85 -20.66 -17.46
C VAL A 271 8.22 -20.23 -18.87
N GLU A 272 9.51 -20.05 -19.15
CA GLU A 272 10.01 -19.70 -20.49
C GLU A 272 9.70 -20.79 -21.53
N ALA A 273 9.87 -22.07 -21.16
CA ALA A 273 9.51 -23.20 -22.01
C ALA A 273 8.00 -23.27 -22.29
N LEU A 274 7.15 -22.96 -21.30
CA LEU A 274 5.70 -22.85 -21.49
C LEU A 274 5.34 -21.75 -22.49
N LEU A 275 5.94 -20.57 -22.36
CA LEU A 275 5.64 -19.41 -23.20
C LEU A 275 6.24 -19.52 -24.62
N SER A 276 7.25 -20.38 -24.79
CA SER A 276 7.90 -20.65 -26.09
C SER A 276 7.34 -21.88 -26.81
N ALA A 277 6.45 -22.65 -26.17
CA ALA A 277 5.91 -23.87 -26.78
C ALA A 277 4.92 -23.52 -27.91
N PRO A 278 5.04 -24.11 -29.10
CA PRO A 278 4.08 -23.91 -30.18
C PRO A 278 2.71 -24.48 -29.77
N GLY A 279 1.76 -23.59 -29.46
CA GLY A 279 0.40 -23.95 -29.10
C GLY A 279 -0.50 -24.15 -30.34
N PRO A 280 -1.57 -24.94 -30.24
CA PRO A 280 -2.51 -25.20 -31.35
C PRO A 280 -3.46 -24.04 -31.69
N LEU A 281 -3.19 -22.81 -31.21
CA LEU A 281 -4.04 -21.62 -31.44
C LEU A 281 -3.50 -20.67 -32.51
N TRP A 282 -2.36 -20.97 -33.15
CA TRP A 282 -1.82 -20.12 -34.21
C TRP A 282 -2.34 -20.58 -35.58
N SER A 283 -3.63 -20.37 -35.82
CA SER A 283 -4.19 -20.42 -37.17
C SER A 283 -3.67 -19.23 -37.98
N ALA A 284 -3.31 -19.50 -39.24
CA ALA A 284 -2.69 -18.62 -40.23
C ALA A 284 -3.24 -17.18 -40.31
N PRO A 285 -2.43 -16.21 -40.83
CA PRO A 285 -2.91 -14.86 -41.10
C PRO A 285 -4.04 -14.89 -42.14
N MET A 286 -5.13 -14.18 -41.84
CA MET A 286 -6.19 -13.86 -42.81
C MET A 286 -5.59 -13.14 -44.02
N PRO A 287 -5.93 -13.53 -45.27
CA PRO A 287 -5.54 -12.78 -46.45
C PRO A 287 -6.49 -11.59 -46.66
N GLY A 288 -5.91 -10.43 -46.97
CA GLY A 288 -6.58 -9.38 -47.74
C GLY A 288 -7.21 -8.23 -46.94
N LEU A 289 -6.45 -7.14 -46.82
CA LEU A 289 -6.96 -5.77 -46.90
C LEU A 289 -5.80 -4.92 -47.45
N GLU A 290 -5.76 -4.80 -48.78
CA GLU A 290 -4.86 -3.87 -49.46
C GLU A 290 -5.28 -2.43 -49.14
N GLU A 291 -4.32 -1.62 -48.69
CA GLU A 291 -4.43 -0.17 -48.63
C GLU A 291 -4.47 0.40 -50.06
N GLY A 292 -5.66 0.77 -50.52
CA GLY A 292 -5.84 1.52 -51.77
C GLY A 292 -5.52 3.00 -51.58
N ALA A 293 -4.44 3.46 -52.22
CA ALA A 293 -4.14 4.88 -52.42
C ALA A 293 -5.23 5.58 -53.26
N PRO A 294 -5.53 6.88 -53.03
CA PRO A 294 -6.57 7.57 -53.77
C PRO A 294 -6.09 7.96 -55.18
N ARG A 295 -6.82 7.52 -56.21
CA ARG A 295 -6.75 8.09 -57.56
C ARG A 295 -7.72 9.27 -57.68
N PRO A 296 -7.38 10.31 -58.46
CA PRO A 296 -8.21 11.49 -58.64
C PRO A 296 -9.40 11.19 -59.57
N VAL A 297 -10.59 11.63 -59.20
CA VAL A 297 -11.80 11.54 -60.03
C VAL A 297 -12.01 12.88 -60.74
N THR A 298 -11.93 12.84 -62.07
CA THR A 298 -12.37 13.89 -63.00
C THR A 298 -13.91 13.99 -62.98
N PRO A 299 -14.52 15.19 -63.04
CA PRO A 299 -15.97 15.32 -62.96
C PRO A 299 -16.64 14.98 -64.30
N PRO A 300 -17.84 14.35 -64.31
CA PRO A 300 -18.65 14.33 -65.50
C PRO A 300 -19.45 15.64 -65.62
N SER A 301 -19.30 16.22 -66.80
CA SER A 301 -20.13 17.28 -67.37
C SER A 301 -21.56 16.78 -67.57
N GLY A 302 -22.55 17.58 -67.19
CA GLY A 302 -23.96 17.22 -67.38
C GLY A 302 -24.92 18.09 -66.58
N ALA A 303 -24.95 19.39 -66.88
CA ALA A 303 -26.04 20.27 -66.48
C ALA A 303 -27.30 19.91 -67.28
N VAL A 304 -28.36 19.49 -66.60
CA VAL A 304 -29.72 19.52 -67.12
C VAL A 304 -30.62 20.14 -66.05
N GLU A 305 -31.33 21.17 -66.48
CA GLU A 305 -32.21 22.05 -65.71
C GLU A 305 -33.35 21.30 -65.02
N LEU A 306 -33.64 21.74 -63.80
CA LEU A 306 -34.89 21.48 -63.07
C LEU A 306 -36.07 22.12 -63.80
N PRO A 307 -37.29 21.60 -63.60
CA PRO A 307 -38.42 22.47 -63.36
C PRO A 307 -39.00 22.26 -61.97
N PHE A 308 -39.37 23.40 -61.40
CA PHE A 308 -40.02 23.60 -60.12
C PHE A 308 -41.29 22.75 -59.98
N GLY A 309 -41.42 22.10 -58.82
CA GLY A 309 -42.64 21.49 -58.31
C GLY A 309 -42.67 21.65 -56.80
N ASN A 310 -43.29 22.72 -56.34
CA ASN A 310 -43.58 23.02 -54.95
C ASN A 310 -44.69 22.07 -54.48
N ASP A 311 -44.43 21.22 -53.49
CA ASP A 311 -45.48 20.62 -52.66
C ASP A 311 -44.90 20.27 -51.28
N GLY A 312 -45.55 20.77 -50.23
CA GLY A 312 -45.09 20.72 -48.84
C GLY A 312 -45.05 19.31 -48.26
N GLN A 313 -43.84 18.76 -48.12
CA GLN A 313 -43.58 17.63 -47.23
C GLN A 313 -42.96 18.11 -45.93
N GLU A 314 -43.60 17.75 -44.81
CA GLU A 314 -43.02 17.80 -43.47
C GLU A 314 -41.72 16.99 -43.46
N LEU A 315 -40.59 17.66 -43.23
CA LEU A 315 -39.30 17.03 -42.98
C LEU A 315 -39.41 16.24 -41.67
N THR A 316 -39.57 14.92 -41.78
CA THR A 316 -39.33 14.01 -40.66
C THR A 316 -37.86 14.11 -40.29
N THR A 317 -37.58 14.66 -39.10
CA THR A 317 -36.24 14.67 -38.51
C THR A 317 -35.69 13.25 -38.52
N PRO A 318 -34.52 12.99 -39.13
CA PRO A 318 -33.93 11.66 -39.11
C PRO A 318 -33.74 11.21 -37.66
N PRO A 319 -33.98 9.92 -37.33
CA PRO A 319 -33.80 9.43 -35.97
C PRO A 319 -32.38 9.74 -35.51
N GLN A 320 -32.27 10.48 -34.40
CA GLN A 320 -30.98 10.75 -33.76
C GLN A 320 -30.26 9.41 -33.55
N ARG A 321 -29.04 9.30 -34.06
CA ARG A 321 -28.18 8.16 -33.73
C ARG A 321 -28.06 8.08 -32.21
N PRO A 322 -28.27 6.91 -31.58
CA PRO A 322 -28.03 6.77 -30.16
C PRO A 322 -26.59 7.22 -29.87
N GLY A 323 -26.43 8.12 -28.89
CA GLY A 323 -25.11 8.56 -28.44
C GLY A 323 -24.26 7.37 -27.98
N PRO A 324 -22.93 7.54 -27.91
CA PRO A 324 -22.06 6.50 -27.37
C PRO A 324 -22.53 6.11 -25.96
N ALA A 325 -22.51 4.81 -25.65
CA ALA A 325 -22.81 4.32 -24.31
C ALA A 325 -21.83 4.97 -23.31
N PRO A 326 -22.29 5.37 -22.12
CA PRO A 326 -21.43 6.01 -21.13
C PRO A 326 -20.27 5.08 -20.74
N ALA A 327 -19.08 5.67 -20.56
CA ALA A 327 -17.93 4.92 -20.07
C ALA A 327 -18.20 4.46 -18.63
N ARG A 328 -18.00 3.16 -18.38
CA ARG A 328 -18.08 2.55 -17.05
C ARG A 328 -16.72 2.63 -16.40
N VAL A 329 -16.65 3.28 -15.24
CA VAL A 329 -15.40 3.49 -14.51
C VAL A 329 -15.55 3.09 -13.04
N GLU A 330 -14.46 2.64 -12.44
CA GLU A 330 -14.37 2.43 -10.99
C GLU A 330 -13.78 3.69 -10.33
N VAL A 331 -14.51 4.29 -9.38
CA VAL A 331 -14.09 5.52 -8.70
C VAL A 331 -13.77 5.22 -7.24
N VAL A 332 -12.52 5.46 -6.84
CA VAL A 332 -12.06 5.32 -5.44
C VAL A 332 -11.82 6.72 -4.87
N VAL A 333 -12.51 7.08 -3.81
CA VAL A 333 -12.36 8.36 -3.11
C VAL A 333 -11.66 8.15 -1.76
N ARG A 334 -10.47 8.72 -1.63
CA ARG A 334 -9.54 8.46 -0.55
C ARG A 334 -9.44 9.63 0.40
N ARG A 335 -9.91 9.50 1.64
CA ARG A 335 -9.84 10.58 2.62
C ARG A 335 -8.39 10.78 3.10
N PHE A 336 -7.86 11.96 2.86
CA PHE A 336 -6.60 12.44 3.38
C PHE A 336 -6.85 13.55 4.40
N SER A 337 -6.07 13.59 5.48
CA SER A 337 -6.12 14.71 6.44
C SER A 337 -4.75 15.38 6.45
N ALA A 338 -4.73 16.68 6.17
CA ALA A 338 -3.53 17.50 6.18
C ALA A 338 -3.69 18.62 7.20
N VAL A 339 -2.62 18.95 7.93
CA VAL A 339 -2.59 20.17 8.74
C VAL A 339 -2.09 21.30 7.86
N VAL A 340 -2.97 22.24 7.51
CA VAL A 340 -2.64 23.42 6.71
C VAL A 340 -2.93 24.65 7.56
N ASN A 341 -1.91 25.48 7.80
CA ASN A 341 -2.01 26.67 8.65
C ASN A 341 -2.58 26.39 10.06
N GLY A 342 -2.27 25.23 10.64
CA GLY A 342 -2.74 24.84 11.98
C GLY A 342 -4.17 24.28 12.03
N HIS A 343 -4.88 24.24 10.90
CA HIS A 343 -6.20 23.64 10.79
C HIS A 343 -6.12 22.27 10.11
N VAL A 344 -6.84 21.28 10.63
CA VAL A 344 -6.98 19.96 9.98
C VAL A 344 -7.94 20.11 8.81
N GLN A 345 -7.41 20.14 7.59
CA GLN A 345 -8.19 20.07 6.37
C GLN A 345 -8.39 18.62 5.96
N VAL A 346 -9.64 18.27 5.68
CA VAL A 346 -9.99 16.96 5.12
C VAL A 346 -10.06 17.12 3.61
N ARG A 347 -9.25 16.33 2.91
CA ARG A 347 -9.20 16.27 1.44
C ARG A 347 -9.56 14.87 0.99
N TYR A 348 -10.01 14.73 -0.24
CA TYR A 348 -10.38 13.42 -0.78
C TYR A 348 -9.69 13.19 -2.13
N HIS A 349 -8.71 12.30 -2.23
CA HIS A 349 -8.11 11.98 -3.53
C HIS A 349 -9.08 11.12 -4.33
N VAL A 350 -9.32 11.48 -5.58
CA VAL A 350 -10.17 10.70 -6.48
C VAL A 350 -9.29 9.91 -7.42
N HIS A 351 -9.51 8.60 -7.46
CA HIS A 351 -8.88 7.71 -8.42
C HIS A 351 -9.93 7.14 -9.35
N VAL A 352 -9.63 7.12 -10.65
CA VAL A 352 -10.44 6.50 -11.69
C VAL A 352 -9.63 5.36 -12.29
N ASP A 353 -10.16 4.14 -12.23
CA ASP A 353 -9.50 2.91 -12.70
C ASP A 353 -8.08 2.75 -12.12
N GLY A 354 -7.89 3.19 -10.87
CA GLY A 354 -6.64 3.12 -10.12
C GLY A 354 -5.68 4.31 -10.32
N ALA A 355 -5.86 5.13 -11.36
CA ALA A 355 -5.07 6.34 -11.58
C ALA A 355 -5.60 7.50 -10.72
N TRP A 356 -4.71 8.22 -10.04
CA TRP A 356 -5.08 9.42 -9.30
C TRP A 356 -5.37 10.56 -10.28
N ILE A 357 -6.58 11.11 -10.26
CA ILE A 357 -7.02 12.14 -11.20
C ILE A 357 -7.17 13.53 -10.57
N GLY A 358 -7.24 13.62 -9.25
CA GLY A 358 -7.44 14.90 -8.57
C GLY A 358 -7.87 14.78 -7.12
N THR A 359 -8.26 15.90 -6.54
CA THR A 359 -8.64 16.03 -5.13
C THR A 359 -9.98 16.74 -5.01
N ILE A 360 -10.85 16.24 -4.14
CA ILE A 360 -12.10 16.88 -3.74
C ILE A 360 -11.94 17.55 -2.38
N HIS A 361 -12.45 18.77 -2.26
CA HIS A 361 -12.43 19.63 -1.09
C HIS A 361 -13.83 20.09 -0.74
N HIS A 362 -14.10 20.35 0.55
CA HIS A 362 -15.35 20.99 0.92
C HIS A 362 -15.34 22.43 0.40
N ARG A 363 -16.43 22.84 -0.27
CA ARG A 363 -16.50 24.15 -0.91
C ARG A 363 -16.39 25.33 0.07
N ALA A 364 -16.77 25.11 1.33
CA ALA A 364 -16.58 26.12 2.37
C ALA A 364 -15.11 26.46 2.63
N ASP A 365 -14.17 25.57 2.32
CA ASP A 365 -12.73 25.88 2.40
C ASP A 365 -12.29 26.83 1.29
N TRP A 366 -13.12 27.01 0.25
CA TRP A 366 -12.83 27.78 -0.95
C TRP A 366 -13.52 29.15 -0.95
N ASP A 367 -14.85 29.15 -0.90
CA ASP A 367 -15.69 30.36 -1.06
C ASP A 367 -16.74 30.50 0.06
N LEU A 368 -16.60 29.74 1.15
CA LEU A 368 -17.53 29.68 2.28
C LEU A 368 -18.95 29.18 1.92
N GLN A 369 -19.16 28.62 0.72
CA GLN A 369 -20.46 28.04 0.34
C GLN A 369 -20.55 26.54 0.64
N THR A 370 -21.77 26.02 0.70
CA THR A 370 -22.03 24.58 0.83
C THR A 370 -21.75 23.86 -0.50
N GLY A 371 -21.16 22.67 -0.42
CA GLY A 371 -20.92 21.82 -1.57
C GLY A 371 -19.50 21.28 -1.62
N TRP A 372 -19.07 20.89 -2.81
CA TRP A 372 -17.76 20.29 -3.04
C TRP A 372 -17.08 20.89 -4.26
N VAL A 373 -15.76 20.85 -4.22
CA VAL A 373 -14.86 21.40 -5.24
C VAL A 373 -13.95 20.27 -5.70
N PHE A 374 -13.82 20.04 -7.00
CA PHE A 374 -12.83 19.12 -7.55
C PHE A 374 -11.69 19.91 -8.21
N GLN A 375 -10.46 19.51 -7.89
CA GLN A 375 -9.23 20.03 -8.47
C GLN A 375 -8.43 18.88 -9.08
N ALA A 376 -8.24 18.91 -10.40
CA ALA A 376 -7.54 17.89 -11.16
C ALA A 376 -6.04 17.86 -10.79
N HIS A 377 -5.47 16.67 -10.85
CA HIS A 377 -4.04 16.49 -10.72
C HIS A 377 -3.36 16.79 -12.06
N LEU A 378 -2.82 17.99 -12.18
CA LEU A 378 -2.05 18.41 -13.35
C LEU A 378 -0.61 17.87 -13.29
N SER A 379 -0.06 17.48 -14.44
CA SER A 379 1.37 17.21 -14.55
C SER A 379 2.19 18.49 -14.35
N SER A 380 3.46 18.37 -13.96
CA SER A 380 4.33 19.53 -13.79
C SER A 380 4.45 20.40 -15.05
N ALA A 381 4.33 19.80 -16.24
CA ALA A 381 4.37 20.50 -17.51
C ALA A 381 3.09 21.32 -17.76
N GLU A 382 1.92 20.76 -17.45
CA GLU A 382 0.64 21.47 -17.52
C GLU A 382 0.57 22.58 -16.48
N GLN A 383 1.03 22.32 -15.26
CA GLN A 383 1.06 23.32 -14.19
C GLN A 383 1.95 24.51 -14.56
N ALA A 384 3.09 24.30 -15.21
CA ALA A 384 3.97 25.38 -15.66
C ALA A 384 3.36 26.29 -16.74
N GLN A 385 2.33 25.82 -17.45
CA GLN A 385 1.64 26.60 -18.50
C GLN A 385 0.51 27.47 -17.93
N LEU A 386 0.03 27.17 -16.73
CA LEU A 386 -1.07 27.89 -16.09
C LEU A 386 -0.56 29.05 -15.23
N THR A 387 -1.27 30.17 -15.28
CA THR A 387 -1.06 31.29 -14.36
C THR A 387 -1.40 30.87 -12.92
N PRO A 388 -0.86 31.55 -11.89
CA PRO A 388 -1.22 31.26 -10.50
C PRO A 388 -2.72 31.36 -10.21
N ALA A 389 -3.44 32.21 -10.94
CA ALA A 389 -4.89 32.34 -10.82
C ALA A 389 -5.64 31.13 -11.43
N GLU A 390 -5.16 30.60 -12.56
CA GLU A 390 -5.73 29.40 -13.19
C GLU A 390 -5.41 28.14 -12.40
N GLN A 391 -4.20 28.03 -11.84
CA GLN A 391 -3.84 26.93 -10.92
C GLN A 391 -4.70 26.93 -9.64
N ALA A 392 -5.16 28.12 -9.24
CA ALA A 392 -6.09 28.26 -8.15
C ALA A 392 -7.54 28.03 -8.58
N ALA A 393 -7.94 28.13 -9.84
CA ALA A 393 -9.35 27.92 -10.19
C ALA A 393 -9.74 26.43 -10.01
N PRO A 394 -10.91 26.12 -9.42
CA PRO A 394 -11.38 24.75 -9.37
C PRO A 394 -11.86 24.26 -10.73
N ASP A 395 -11.55 23.01 -11.08
CA ASP A 395 -11.97 22.40 -12.35
C ASP A 395 -13.47 22.11 -12.39
N ALA A 396 -14.06 21.75 -11.25
CA ALA A 396 -15.50 21.55 -11.13
C ALA A 396 -16.02 21.94 -9.73
N LEU A 397 -17.29 22.35 -9.70
CA LEU A 397 -18.02 22.72 -8.50
C LEU A 397 -19.32 21.91 -8.46
N SER A 398 -19.70 21.44 -7.28
CA SER A 398 -21.02 20.86 -7.02
C SER A 398 -21.65 21.55 -5.82
N THR A 399 -22.94 21.85 -5.91
CA THR A 399 -23.72 22.38 -4.79
C THR A 399 -24.30 21.29 -3.88
N GLN A 400 -24.09 20.01 -4.22
CA GLN A 400 -24.62 18.91 -3.42
C GLN A 400 -23.93 18.88 -2.05
N PRO A 401 -24.68 18.78 -0.94
CA PRO A 401 -24.07 18.72 0.38
C PRO A 401 -23.41 17.36 0.64
N ASP A 402 -23.93 16.28 0.06
CA ASP A 402 -23.39 14.93 0.19
C ASP A 402 -22.28 14.69 -0.84
N LEU A 403 -21.14 14.16 -0.38
CA LEU A 403 -20.01 13.82 -1.25
C LEU A 403 -20.37 12.72 -2.25
N ALA A 404 -21.27 11.81 -1.87
CA ALA A 404 -21.82 10.75 -2.72
C ALA A 404 -22.42 11.28 -4.02
N ASP A 405 -23.25 12.32 -3.87
CA ASP A 405 -24.01 12.95 -4.95
C ASP A 405 -23.14 13.95 -5.70
N ALA A 406 -22.19 14.59 -5.00
CA ALA A 406 -21.26 15.52 -5.60
C ALA A 406 -20.24 14.86 -6.53
N VAL A 407 -19.72 13.67 -6.21
CA VAL A 407 -18.68 13.03 -7.03
C VAL A 407 -19.13 12.79 -8.48
N PRO A 408 -20.30 12.19 -8.78
CA PRO A 408 -20.80 12.08 -10.14
C PRO A 408 -20.91 13.43 -10.86
N GLU A 409 -21.43 14.46 -10.20
CA GLU A 409 -21.59 15.81 -10.77
C GLU A 409 -20.21 16.43 -11.09
N LEU A 410 -19.28 16.37 -10.15
CA LEU A 410 -17.92 16.90 -10.27
C LEU A 410 -17.15 16.21 -11.40
N LEU A 411 -17.23 14.88 -11.49
CA LEU A 411 -16.54 14.14 -12.54
C LEU A 411 -17.20 14.34 -13.90
N ALA A 412 -18.53 14.40 -13.97
CA ALA A 412 -19.22 14.70 -15.22
C ALA A 412 -18.88 16.10 -15.74
N ALA A 413 -18.79 17.09 -14.84
CA ALA A 413 -18.34 18.43 -15.17
C ALA A 413 -16.88 18.44 -15.66
N HIS A 414 -15.98 17.73 -14.97
CA HIS A 414 -14.56 17.67 -15.35
C HIS A 414 -14.31 16.98 -16.70
N TYR A 415 -14.97 15.84 -16.96
CA TYR A 415 -14.79 15.08 -18.20
C TYR A 415 -15.69 15.56 -19.36
N GLY A 416 -16.64 16.47 -19.10
CA GLY A 416 -17.60 16.97 -20.09
C GLY A 416 -18.66 15.95 -20.55
N HIS A 417 -18.79 14.81 -19.85
CA HIS A 417 -19.81 13.79 -20.13
C HIS A 417 -20.14 12.98 -18.88
N GLN A 418 -21.34 12.38 -18.85
CA GLN A 418 -21.77 11.54 -17.74
C GLN A 418 -20.95 10.24 -17.70
N LEU A 419 -20.38 9.95 -16.54
CA LEU A 419 -19.69 8.69 -16.26
C LEU A 419 -20.63 7.74 -15.53
N GLU A 420 -20.67 6.48 -15.97
CA GLU A 420 -21.36 5.42 -15.21
C GLU A 420 -20.41 4.93 -14.10
N ILE A 421 -20.53 5.55 -12.92
CA ILE A 421 -19.74 5.16 -11.75
C ILE A 421 -20.23 3.81 -11.25
N THR A 422 -19.43 2.77 -11.49
CA THR A 422 -19.77 1.39 -11.10
C THR A 422 -19.61 1.14 -9.61
N SER A 423 -18.75 1.92 -8.94
CA SER A 423 -18.57 1.90 -7.49
C SER A 423 -17.90 3.18 -7.00
N LEU A 424 -18.27 3.59 -5.78
CA LEU A 424 -17.72 4.75 -5.07
C LEU A 424 -17.22 4.30 -3.69
N TRP A 425 -15.90 4.37 -3.46
CA TRP A 425 -15.25 3.88 -2.23
C TRP A 425 -14.73 5.00 -1.36
N GLY A 426 -14.80 4.89 -0.02
CA GLY A 426 -14.40 5.94 0.92
C GLY A 426 -13.32 5.51 1.87
N GLU A 427 -12.10 6.05 1.77
CA GLU A 427 -11.03 5.81 2.76
C GLU A 427 -11.21 6.61 4.05
N ARG A 428 -12.43 6.73 4.59
CA ARG A 428 -12.51 6.72 6.06
C ARG A 428 -12.09 5.36 6.63
N THR A 429 -11.82 4.41 5.74
CA THR A 429 -11.44 3.05 5.97
C THR A 429 -9.96 2.82 5.63
N ASP A 430 -9.11 2.87 6.64
CA ASP A 430 -7.96 1.97 6.77
C ASP A 430 -8.37 0.48 6.85
N LEU A 431 -9.66 0.19 6.62
CA LEU A 431 -10.23 -1.14 6.59
C LEU A 431 -9.93 -1.79 5.24
N PRO A 432 -9.16 -2.89 5.19
CA PRO A 432 -8.87 -3.63 3.95
C PRO A 432 -10.08 -4.47 3.50
N LEU A 433 -11.26 -3.84 3.39
CA LEU A 433 -12.55 -4.46 3.07
C LEU A 433 -13.04 -3.97 1.71
N ARG A 434 -13.26 -4.91 0.78
CA ARG A 434 -14.02 -4.67 -0.45
C ARG A 434 -15.47 -5.09 -0.20
N PRO A 435 -16.48 -4.59 -0.92
CA PRO A 435 -17.87 -5.01 -0.66
C PRO A 435 -18.15 -6.45 -0.91
N ARG A 436 -17.45 -7.05 -1.88
CA ARG A 436 -17.55 -8.49 -2.08
C ARG A 436 -17.15 -9.27 -0.83
N ASP A 437 -16.30 -8.69 0.02
CA ASP A 437 -15.98 -9.25 1.33
C ASP A 437 -17.09 -8.97 2.34
N MET A 438 -17.64 -7.75 2.33
CA MET A 438 -18.77 -7.36 3.18
C MET A 438 -20.00 -8.22 2.90
N GLU A 439 -20.29 -8.59 1.66
CA GLU A 439 -21.36 -9.53 1.28
C GLU A 439 -21.18 -10.91 1.92
N GLN A 440 -19.94 -11.29 2.21
CA GLN A 440 -19.55 -12.57 2.81
C GLN A 440 -19.40 -12.48 4.33
N TRP A 441 -20.06 -11.52 4.97
CA TRP A 441 -20.08 -11.39 6.41
C TRP A 441 -20.72 -12.59 7.10
N GLU A 442 -20.22 -12.90 8.30
CA GLU A 442 -20.68 -13.98 9.15
C GLU A 442 -21.06 -13.47 10.54
N LEU A 443 -22.14 -14.01 11.10
CA LEU A 443 -22.49 -13.84 12.51
C LEU A 443 -21.89 -14.93 13.37
N ARG A 444 -21.24 -14.54 14.46
CA ARG A 444 -20.69 -15.46 15.45
C ARG A 444 -21.19 -15.11 16.84
N ARG A 445 -21.42 -16.13 17.69
CA ARG A 445 -21.77 -15.89 19.10
C ARG A 445 -20.66 -15.10 19.80
N GLY A 446 -21.00 -13.93 20.33
CA GLY A 446 -20.12 -13.14 21.17
C GLY A 446 -19.88 -13.82 22.53
N ARG A 447 -18.91 -13.29 23.30
CA ARG A 447 -18.67 -13.76 24.68
C ARG A 447 -19.74 -13.27 25.66
N VAL A 448 -20.34 -12.12 25.38
CA VAL A 448 -21.42 -11.55 26.18
C VAL A 448 -22.73 -12.19 25.73
N SER A 449 -23.55 -12.61 26.69
CA SER A 449 -24.86 -13.19 26.37
C SER A 449 -25.70 -12.19 25.59
N GLY A 450 -26.30 -12.63 24.49
CA GLY A 450 -27.07 -11.78 23.58
C GLY A 450 -26.25 -11.03 22.54
N ARG A 451 -24.92 -10.90 22.69
CA ARG A 451 -24.06 -10.24 21.70
C ARG A 451 -23.76 -11.15 20.51
N GLU A 452 -23.86 -10.61 19.30
CA GLU A 452 -23.54 -11.30 18.05
C GLU A 452 -22.47 -10.54 17.27
N ASP A 453 -21.28 -11.13 17.14
CA ASP A 453 -20.14 -10.51 16.48
C ASP A 453 -20.26 -10.64 14.96
N ILE A 454 -19.97 -9.55 14.25
CA ILE A 454 -19.94 -9.51 12.78
C ILE A 454 -18.50 -9.69 12.30
N TYR A 455 -18.26 -10.77 11.56
CA TYR A 455 -16.96 -11.12 11.00
C TYR A 455 -16.92 -10.99 9.49
N VAL A 456 -15.79 -10.51 8.97
CA VAL A 456 -15.44 -10.58 7.55
C VAL A 456 -13.98 -10.97 7.44
N ARG A 457 -13.66 -11.97 6.61
CA ARG A 457 -12.29 -12.52 6.44
C ARG A 457 -11.59 -12.84 7.78
N SER A 458 -12.32 -13.46 8.71
CA SER A 458 -11.84 -13.81 10.06
C SER A 458 -11.50 -12.64 10.99
N ARG A 459 -11.83 -11.40 10.62
CA ARG A 459 -11.72 -10.21 11.49
C ARG A 459 -13.11 -9.78 11.96
N CYS A 460 -13.22 -9.44 13.24
CA CYS A 460 -14.43 -8.87 13.82
C CYS A 460 -14.43 -7.36 13.58
N TRP A 461 -15.55 -6.84 13.04
CA TRP A 461 -15.69 -5.43 12.63
C TRP A 461 -16.65 -4.63 13.50
N GLY A 462 -17.49 -5.32 14.25
CA GLY A 462 -18.48 -4.76 15.15
C GLY A 462 -19.34 -5.87 15.72
N TRP A 463 -20.40 -5.51 16.44
CA TRP A 463 -21.35 -6.47 16.97
C TRP A 463 -22.77 -5.94 16.96
N LEU A 464 -23.71 -6.87 17.02
CA LEU A 464 -25.12 -6.62 17.19
C LEU A 464 -25.52 -6.88 18.64
N GLN A 465 -26.29 -5.95 19.20
CA GLN A 465 -26.83 -6.02 20.55
C GLN A 465 -28.36 -5.99 20.47
N PRO A 466 -29.07 -6.99 21.04
CA PRO A 466 -30.53 -6.97 21.15
C PRO A 466 -30.99 -5.74 21.92
N ALA A 467 -31.95 -4.99 21.38
CA ALA A 467 -32.50 -3.83 22.06
C ALA A 467 -33.68 -4.21 22.98
N THR A 468 -33.88 -3.47 24.07
CA THR A 468 -34.91 -3.75 25.09
C THR A 468 -36.35 -3.72 24.53
N GLY A 469 -36.57 -3.04 23.39
CA GLY A 469 -37.86 -2.99 22.67
C GLY A 469 -38.00 -3.98 21.52
N GLY A 470 -37.08 -4.93 21.37
CA GLY A 470 -36.96 -5.79 20.19
C GLY A 470 -36.07 -5.18 19.11
N GLY A 471 -35.64 -6.01 18.17
CA GLY A 471 -34.65 -5.64 17.16
C GLY A 471 -33.21 -5.68 17.67
N PHE A 472 -32.30 -5.11 16.88
CA PHE A 472 -30.87 -5.11 17.08
C PHE A 472 -30.31 -3.70 16.89
N THR A 473 -29.28 -3.35 17.65
CA THR A 473 -28.46 -2.16 17.45
C THR A 473 -27.07 -2.60 17.05
N ALA A 474 -26.44 -1.89 16.11
CA ALA A 474 -25.06 -2.15 15.73
C ALA A 474 -24.09 -1.31 16.56
N HIS A 475 -22.94 -1.87 16.85
CA HIS A 475 -21.90 -1.24 17.66
C HIS A 475 -20.53 -1.44 17.04
N THR A 476 -19.70 -0.40 17.12
CA THR A 476 -18.26 -0.44 16.86
C THR A 476 -17.50 -0.33 18.18
N VAL A 477 -16.17 -0.37 18.11
CA VAL A 477 -15.32 -0.10 19.28
C VAL A 477 -15.55 1.29 19.89
N ASP A 478 -16.04 2.24 19.09
CA ASP A 478 -16.31 3.61 19.52
C ASP A 478 -17.70 3.78 20.15
N GLY A 479 -18.59 2.82 19.92
CA GLY A 479 -19.91 2.77 20.53
C GLY A 479 -21.06 2.40 19.61
N PRO A 480 -22.31 2.67 20.04
CA PRO A 480 -23.48 2.38 19.23
C PRO A 480 -23.43 3.20 17.96
N VAL A 481 -23.62 2.53 16.84
CA VAL A 481 -23.78 3.16 15.54
C VAL A 481 -25.07 3.98 15.57
N PRO A 482 -25.03 5.30 15.29
CA PRO A 482 -26.22 6.14 15.26
C PRO A 482 -27.28 5.57 14.30
N HIS A 483 -28.54 5.61 14.70
CA HIS A 483 -29.68 5.14 13.91
C HIS A 483 -29.62 3.67 13.48
N SER A 484 -28.82 2.83 14.16
CA SER A 484 -28.68 1.41 13.83
C SER A 484 -29.73 0.49 14.47
N LEU A 485 -30.76 1.06 15.11
CA LEU A 485 -31.87 0.26 15.64
C LEU A 485 -32.67 -0.30 14.47
N SER A 486 -32.60 -1.61 14.28
CA SER A 486 -33.27 -2.29 13.18
C SER A 486 -34.03 -3.52 13.65
N PRO A 487 -35.19 -3.85 13.05
CA PRO A 487 -35.96 -5.06 13.38
C PRO A 487 -35.20 -6.36 13.08
N THR A 488 -34.29 -6.34 12.11
CA THR A 488 -33.52 -7.51 11.67
C THR A 488 -32.02 -7.35 11.91
N ARG A 489 -31.30 -8.47 11.97
CA ARG A 489 -29.84 -8.49 12.14
C ARG A 489 -29.14 -7.95 10.90
N GLU A 490 -29.71 -8.28 9.74
CA GLU A 490 -29.23 -7.93 8.43
C GLU A 490 -29.28 -6.41 8.24
N GLU A 491 -30.39 -5.75 8.60
CA GLU A 491 -30.50 -4.29 8.58
C GLU A 491 -29.54 -3.61 9.57
N ALA A 492 -29.38 -4.17 10.78
CA ALA A 492 -28.41 -3.62 11.73
C ALA A 492 -26.96 -3.78 11.21
N ALA A 493 -26.64 -4.91 10.57
CA ALA A 493 -25.34 -5.13 9.94
C ALA A 493 -25.12 -4.16 8.76
N LEU A 494 -26.15 -3.87 7.98
CA LEU A 494 -26.09 -2.83 6.94
C LEU A 494 -25.85 -1.45 7.54
N ALA A 495 -26.53 -1.10 8.65
CA ALA A 495 -26.27 0.16 9.35
C ALA A 495 -24.82 0.26 9.86
N LEU A 496 -24.25 -0.85 10.34
CA LEU A 496 -22.83 -0.93 10.69
C LEU A 496 -21.94 -0.64 9.47
N TRP A 497 -22.23 -1.28 8.34
CA TRP A 497 -21.50 -1.08 7.09
C TRP A 497 -21.60 0.35 6.59
N THR A 498 -22.78 0.94 6.59
CA THR A 498 -22.97 2.35 6.27
C THR A 498 -22.14 3.25 7.16
N HIS A 499 -22.13 3.00 8.47
CA HIS A 499 -21.36 3.81 9.41
C HIS A 499 -19.84 3.70 9.21
N LEU A 500 -19.34 2.48 8.97
CA LEU A 500 -17.92 2.25 8.72
C LEU A 500 -17.45 2.88 7.39
N TYR A 501 -18.36 3.08 6.43
CA TYR A 501 -18.06 3.66 5.11
C TYR A 501 -18.43 5.15 4.97
N ALA A 502 -19.15 5.73 5.94
CA ALA A 502 -19.48 7.14 5.97
C ALA A 502 -18.21 8.03 5.89
N PRO A 503 -18.22 9.16 5.15
CA PRO A 503 -19.41 9.86 4.63
C PRO A 503 -19.91 9.36 3.27
N LEU A 504 -19.30 8.32 2.68
CA LEU A 504 -19.75 7.83 1.39
C LEU A 504 -20.98 6.94 1.54
N PRO A 505 -21.80 6.82 0.47
CA PRO A 505 -22.94 5.95 0.52
C PRO A 505 -22.39 4.53 0.73
N PRO A 506 -23.08 3.70 1.53
CA PRO A 506 -22.68 2.32 1.65
C PRO A 506 -22.62 1.74 0.24
N PRO A 507 -21.60 0.92 -0.07
CA PRO A 507 -21.55 0.27 -1.35
C PRO A 507 -22.85 -0.48 -1.61
N ASN A 508 -23.32 -0.46 -2.86
CA ASN A 508 -24.45 -1.28 -3.26
C ASN A 508 -24.09 -2.75 -3.05
N LEU A 509 -24.53 -3.31 -1.93
CA LEU A 509 -24.28 -4.70 -1.60
C LEU A 509 -25.32 -5.55 -2.34
N GLY A 510 -24.88 -6.59 -3.04
CA GLY A 510 -25.80 -7.49 -3.72
C GLY A 510 -26.73 -8.22 -2.74
N GLU A 511 -27.76 -8.89 -3.27
CA GLU A 511 -28.77 -9.63 -2.48
C GLU A 511 -28.18 -10.53 -1.39
N ARG A 512 -26.97 -11.06 -1.62
CA ARG A 512 -26.24 -11.89 -0.64
C ARG A 512 -26.01 -11.19 0.69
N ALA A 513 -25.77 -9.87 0.74
CA ALA A 513 -25.58 -9.17 2.01
C ALA A 513 -26.86 -9.14 2.85
N HIS A 514 -28.03 -9.16 2.19
CA HIS A 514 -29.35 -9.13 2.82
C HIS A 514 -29.85 -10.53 3.22
N THR A 515 -29.16 -11.59 2.80
CA THR A 515 -29.59 -12.95 3.11
C THR A 515 -29.45 -13.27 4.60
N LYS A 516 -30.52 -13.83 5.16
CA LYS A 516 -30.59 -14.20 6.57
C LYS A 516 -29.40 -15.06 6.99
N ARG A 517 -28.63 -14.61 7.98
CA ARG A 517 -27.43 -15.32 8.45
C ARG A 517 -27.72 -16.19 9.67
N ARG A 518 -27.26 -17.43 9.66
CA ARG A 518 -27.28 -18.31 10.84
C ARG A 518 -26.12 -17.96 11.76
N LEU A 519 -26.42 -17.80 13.03
CA LEU A 519 -25.42 -17.55 14.07
C LEU A 519 -24.51 -18.79 14.23
N ARG A 520 -23.22 -18.61 13.96
CA ARG A 520 -22.23 -19.70 14.06
C ARG A 520 -21.61 -19.75 15.45
N PRO A 521 -21.24 -20.95 15.94
CA PRO A 521 -20.33 -21.04 17.07
C PRO A 521 -18.99 -20.41 16.69
N ARG A 522 -18.38 -19.72 17.64
CA ARG A 522 -17.09 -19.09 17.45
C ARG A 522 -15.98 -20.16 17.47
N ALA A 523 -14.99 -20.04 16.59
CA ALA A 523 -13.81 -20.89 16.64
C ALA A 523 -12.85 -20.42 17.74
N LYS A 524 -12.15 -21.35 18.39
CA LYS A 524 -11.20 -21.04 19.48
C LYS A 524 -10.13 -20.01 19.08
N LYS A 525 -9.77 -19.96 17.80
CA LYS A 525 -8.74 -19.06 17.23
C LYS A 525 -9.22 -17.65 16.89
N ASP A 526 -10.53 -17.40 16.87
CA ASP A 526 -11.04 -16.07 16.52
C ASP A 526 -10.85 -15.11 17.68
N ARG A 527 -10.42 -13.88 17.42
CA ARG A 527 -10.21 -12.86 18.47
C ARG A 527 -11.46 -12.00 18.67
N PRO A 528 -11.91 -11.77 19.92
CA PRO A 528 -13.06 -10.90 20.17
C PRO A 528 -12.64 -9.43 20.10
N LEU A 529 -13.57 -8.57 19.70
CA LEU A 529 -13.50 -7.16 20.11
C LEU A 529 -13.90 -7.03 21.58
N CYS A 530 -13.35 -6.04 22.28
CA CYS A 530 -13.81 -5.69 23.63
C CYS A 530 -15.34 -5.65 23.70
N PRO A 531 -15.98 -6.18 24.74
CA PRO A 531 -17.42 -5.97 24.98
C PRO A 531 -17.82 -4.60 25.48
N TYR A 532 -16.86 -3.75 25.83
CA TYR A 532 -17.10 -2.43 26.36
C TYR A 532 -16.36 -1.40 25.52
N THR A 533 -17.07 -0.33 25.18
CA THR A 533 -16.48 0.86 24.59
C THR A 533 -15.53 1.54 25.58
N PRO A 534 -14.57 2.37 25.12
CA PRO A 534 -13.76 3.19 26.01
C PRO A 534 -14.62 4.04 26.97
N ALA A 535 -15.77 4.54 26.53
CA ALA A 535 -16.69 5.30 27.36
C ALA A 535 -17.38 4.46 28.45
N GLU A 536 -17.77 3.21 28.14
CA GLU A 536 -18.33 2.29 29.14
C GLU A 536 -17.27 1.83 30.14
N LEU A 537 -16.03 1.64 29.69
CA LEU A 537 -14.89 1.36 30.58
C LEU A 537 -14.56 2.55 31.49
N ALA A 538 -14.74 3.78 31.00
CA ALA A 538 -14.60 4.98 31.83
C ALA A 538 -15.69 5.10 32.92
N ARG A 539 -16.84 4.44 32.73
CA ARG A 539 -17.96 4.40 33.68
C ARG A 539 -17.88 3.22 34.67
N VAL A 540 -16.77 2.49 34.69
CA VAL A 540 -16.60 1.38 35.64
C VAL A 540 -16.67 1.91 37.07
N HIS A 541 -17.64 1.41 37.82
CA HIS A 541 -17.83 1.76 39.22
C HIS A 541 -16.98 0.86 40.10
N LEU A 542 -16.32 1.46 41.09
CA LEU A 542 -15.65 0.73 42.16
C LEU A 542 -16.55 0.74 43.38
N VAL A 543 -17.22 -0.38 43.63
CA VAL A 543 -18.07 -0.57 44.80
C VAL A 543 -17.22 -1.20 45.90
N GLU A 544 -17.14 -0.58 47.07
CA GLU A 544 -16.45 -1.20 48.21
C GLU A 544 -17.24 -2.43 48.67
N ASP A 545 -16.58 -3.58 48.74
CA ASP A 545 -17.19 -4.82 49.16
C ASP A 545 -17.50 -4.73 50.68
N PRO A 546 -18.77 -4.85 51.11
CA PRO A 546 -19.14 -4.76 52.52
C PRO A 546 -18.52 -5.87 53.38
N ALA A 547 -18.09 -6.99 52.77
CA ALA A 547 -17.39 -8.08 53.46
C ALA A 547 -15.87 -7.83 53.63
N SER A 548 -15.37 -6.65 53.24
CA SER A 548 -13.97 -6.28 53.42
C SER A 548 -13.58 -6.28 54.91
N GLU A 549 -12.69 -7.19 55.31
CA GLU A 549 -12.12 -7.20 56.66
C GLU A 549 -11.49 -5.84 56.97
N LYS A 550 -11.63 -5.36 58.22
CA LYS A 550 -11.07 -4.09 58.70
C LYS A 550 -9.59 -3.97 58.33
N GLY A 551 -9.29 -3.28 57.23
CA GLY A 551 -7.92 -3.02 56.75
C GLY A 551 -7.66 -3.40 55.29
N ALA A 552 -8.41 -4.36 54.72
CA ALA A 552 -8.19 -4.87 53.37
C ALA A 552 -9.26 -4.32 52.41
N ARG A 553 -9.29 -2.99 52.19
CA ARG A 553 -10.29 -2.34 51.30
C ARG A 553 -10.32 -3.02 49.93
N LEU A 554 -11.35 -3.83 49.72
CA LEU A 554 -11.61 -4.59 48.51
C LEU A 554 -12.70 -3.84 47.72
N TYR A 555 -12.41 -3.52 46.47
CA TYR A 555 -13.33 -2.86 45.57
C TYR A 555 -13.71 -3.83 44.46
N GLN A 556 -14.99 -4.01 44.25
CA GLN A 556 -15.56 -4.69 43.10
C GLN A 556 -15.65 -3.69 41.95
N ALA A 557 -14.95 -3.97 40.84
CA ALA A 557 -15.09 -3.21 39.61
C ALA A 557 -16.30 -3.74 38.84
N THR A 558 -17.35 -2.93 38.73
CA THR A 558 -18.57 -3.26 37.99
C THR A 558 -18.72 -2.37 36.77
N ALA A 559 -19.05 -2.98 35.62
CA ALA A 559 -19.51 -2.24 34.45
C ALA A 559 -20.88 -1.59 34.72
N HIS A 560 -21.29 -0.70 33.81
CA HIS A 560 -22.55 0.03 33.91
C HIS A 560 -23.80 -0.87 33.94
N ASP A 561 -23.70 -2.08 33.39
CA ASP A 561 -24.74 -3.11 33.36
C ASP A 561 -24.76 -3.97 34.64
N GLY A 562 -23.90 -3.66 35.63
CA GLY A 562 -23.74 -4.42 36.86
C GLY A 562 -22.81 -5.64 36.73
N THR A 563 -22.27 -5.91 35.54
CA THR A 563 -21.35 -7.04 35.33
C THR A 563 -20.06 -6.81 36.13
N VAL A 564 -19.69 -7.79 36.94
CA VAL A 564 -18.43 -7.75 37.70
C VAL A 564 -17.25 -7.99 36.77
N LEU A 565 -16.44 -6.96 36.56
CA LEU A 565 -15.25 -7.02 35.72
C LEU A 565 -14.04 -7.59 36.46
N GLY A 566 -14.04 -7.46 37.79
CA GLY A 566 -13.04 -8.04 38.66
C GLY A 566 -12.93 -7.28 39.96
N PHE A 567 -11.82 -7.47 40.66
CA PHE A 567 -11.60 -6.92 41.99
C PHE A 567 -10.30 -6.14 42.03
N VAL A 568 -10.29 -5.06 42.80
CA VAL A 568 -9.12 -4.22 43.06
C VAL A 568 -9.00 -4.02 44.55
N TRP A 569 -7.87 -4.36 45.16
CA TRP A 569 -7.69 -4.24 46.61
C TRP A 569 -6.35 -3.63 46.97
N ARG A 570 -6.27 -3.07 48.17
CA ARG A 570 -5.02 -2.54 48.74
C ARG A 570 -4.29 -3.63 49.53
N SER A 571 -3.01 -3.81 49.25
CA SER A 571 -2.07 -4.66 49.99
C SER A 571 -0.86 -3.82 50.39
N GLY A 572 -0.82 -3.39 51.66
CA GLY A 572 0.18 -2.46 52.18
C GLY A 572 0.13 -1.06 51.52
N LYS A 573 1.25 -0.62 50.93
CA LYS A 573 1.35 0.64 50.18
C LYS A 573 0.97 0.50 48.69
N THR A 574 0.55 -0.69 48.26
CA THR A 574 0.32 -0.99 46.85
C THR A 574 -1.10 -1.50 46.61
N TRP A 575 -1.55 -1.41 45.38
CA TRP A 575 -2.84 -1.90 44.91
C TRP A 575 -2.64 -3.16 44.05
N ARG A 576 -3.59 -4.07 44.07
CA ARG A 576 -3.57 -5.30 43.28
C ARG A 576 -4.94 -5.49 42.63
N SER A 577 -4.99 -6.26 41.55
CA SER A 577 -6.25 -6.56 40.87
C SER A 577 -6.30 -7.99 40.35
N CYS A 578 -7.49 -8.58 40.28
CA CYS A 578 -7.71 -9.91 39.73
C CYS A 578 -9.06 -10.01 39.02
N ALA A 579 -9.10 -10.84 37.97
CA ALA A 579 -10.32 -11.20 37.27
C ALA A 579 -11.27 -12.00 38.19
N PRO A 580 -12.60 -11.92 37.97
CA PRO A 580 -13.56 -12.65 38.76
C PRO A 580 -13.40 -14.16 38.54
N GLN A 581 -13.27 -14.92 39.62
CA GLN A 581 -13.28 -16.38 39.58
C GLN A 581 -14.71 -16.89 39.79
N ARG A 582 -15.19 -17.79 38.92
CA ARG A 582 -16.54 -18.36 39.06
C ARG A 582 -16.65 -19.16 40.35
N GLY A 583 -17.58 -18.77 41.23
CA GLY A 583 -18.03 -19.59 42.36
C GLY A 583 -17.11 -19.63 43.59
N ARG A 584 -16.10 -18.75 43.70
CA ARG A 584 -15.30 -18.57 44.92
C ARG A 584 -15.12 -17.09 45.22
N MET A 585 -15.19 -16.73 46.51
CA MET A 585 -14.68 -15.45 46.99
C MET A 585 -13.23 -15.29 46.51
N PRO A 586 -12.84 -14.11 46.00
CA PRO A 586 -11.52 -13.91 45.44
C PRO A 586 -10.46 -14.14 46.51
N GLN A 587 -9.80 -15.29 46.49
CA GLN A 587 -8.53 -15.42 47.19
C GLN A 587 -7.48 -14.70 46.34
N PRO A 588 -6.71 -13.77 46.92
CA PRO A 588 -5.69 -13.04 46.18
C PRO A 588 -4.72 -14.08 45.58
N PRO A 589 -4.54 -14.11 44.25
CA PRO A 589 -3.57 -15.00 43.64
C PRO A 589 -2.18 -14.71 44.24
N PRO A 590 -1.33 -15.72 44.46
CA PRO A 590 -0.05 -15.54 45.13
C PRO A 590 0.88 -14.56 44.40
N VAL A 591 0.67 -14.32 43.10
CA VAL A 591 1.52 -13.44 42.28
C VAL A 591 0.65 -12.54 41.40
N VAL A 592 0.18 -11.42 41.96
CA VAL A 592 -0.43 -10.32 41.20
C VAL A 592 0.51 -9.12 41.22
N PRO A 593 0.87 -8.52 40.07
CA PRO A 593 1.74 -7.35 40.02
C PRO A 593 1.13 -6.17 40.77
N ALA A 594 1.88 -5.65 41.75
CA ALA A 594 1.44 -4.54 42.59
C ALA A 594 1.52 -3.19 41.85
N ALA A 595 0.48 -2.37 41.94
CA ALA A 595 0.34 -1.06 41.31
C ALA A 595 0.45 0.07 42.36
N PRO A 596 0.97 1.25 41.99
CA PRO A 596 1.13 2.35 42.95
C PRO A 596 -0.20 3.01 43.34
N THR A 597 -1.21 2.97 42.46
CA THR A 597 -2.50 3.62 42.66
C THR A 597 -3.66 2.69 42.36
N ARG A 598 -4.84 3.01 42.90
CA ARG A 598 -6.09 2.29 42.62
C ARG A 598 -6.44 2.34 41.13
N ALA A 599 -6.27 3.51 40.51
CA ALA A 599 -6.49 3.70 39.07
C ALA A 599 -5.54 2.80 38.25
N ALA A 600 -4.25 2.75 38.58
CA ALA A 600 -3.30 1.89 37.89
C ALA A 600 -3.60 0.39 38.09
N ALA A 601 -4.14 -0.02 39.24
CA ALA A 601 -4.60 -1.39 39.44
C ALA A 601 -5.87 -1.71 38.64
N LEU A 602 -6.79 -0.74 38.49
CA LEU A 602 -7.97 -0.87 37.64
C LEU A 602 -7.57 -0.92 36.15
N GLU A 603 -6.69 -0.05 35.69
CA GLU A 603 -6.14 -0.11 34.32
C GLU A 603 -5.48 -1.46 34.05
N ARG A 604 -4.69 -1.97 35.01
CA ARG A 604 -4.13 -3.33 34.91
C ARG A 604 -5.18 -4.42 34.90
N LEU A 605 -6.27 -4.26 35.64
CA LEU A 605 -7.40 -5.21 35.62
C LEU A 605 -8.03 -5.25 34.23
N LEU A 606 -8.24 -4.08 33.64
CA LEU A 606 -8.84 -3.91 32.32
C LEU A 606 -7.88 -4.33 31.19
N ALA A 607 -6.57 -4.22 31.41
CA ALA A 607 -5.53 -4.64 30.47
C ALA A 607 -5.17 -6.14 30.58
N GLN A 608 -5.51 -6.81 31.68
CA GLN A 608 -5.26 -8.24 31.82
C GLN A 608 -6.19 -9.04 30.89
N PRO A 609 -5.68 -10.07 30.20
CA PRO A 609 -6.52 -11.10 29.55
C PRO A 609 -7.38 -11.83 30.57
N GLY A 610 -8.54 -11.27 30.86
CA GLY A 610 -9.55 -11.92 31.67
C GLY A 610 -10.52 -12.75 30.82
N PRO A 611 -11.53 -13.38 31.42
CA PRO A 611 -12.68 -13.91 30.69
C PRO A 611 -13.33 -12.88 29.74
N LEU A 612 -13.09 -11.59 29.96
CA LEU A 612 -13.53 -10.46 29.13
C LEU A 612 -12.63 -10.15 27.92
N TRP A 613 -11.34 -10.50 27.97
CA TRP A 613 -10.34 -10.13 26.96
C TRP A 613 -9.53 -11.37 26.57
N ALA A 614 -9.45 -11.71 25.29
CA ALA A 614 -8.65 -12.87 24.89
C ALA A 614 -7.15 -12.66 25.19
N ASP A 615 -6.43 -13.77 25.34
CA ASP A 615 -5.01 -13.91 25.62
C ASP A 615 -4.10 -12.96 24.76
N PRO A 616 -3.23 -12.12 25.35
CA PRO A 616 -2.31 -11.22 24.68
C PRO A 616 -1.04 -11.94 24.20
N ALA A 617 -0.86 -13.24 24.50
CA ALA A 617 0.36 -13.94 24.11
C ALA A 617 0.51 -14.11 22.58
N ASP A 618 -0.52 -13.80 21.79
CA ASP A 618 -0.43 -13.73 20.33
C ASP A 618 -1.09 -12.45 19.82
N THR A 619 -0.45 -11.28 19.94
CA THR A 619 -0.13 -10.34 18.83
C THR A 619 0.64 -9.11 19.32
N ILE A 620 1.87 -8.96 18.84
CA ILE A 620 2.34 -7.68 18.31
C ILE A 620 1.64 -7.50 16.97
N VAL A 621 0.90 -6.41 16.75
CA VAL A 621 0.82 -5.66 15.48
C VAL A 621 0.14 -4.32 15.80
N HIS A 622 0.96 -3.26 15.67
CA HIS A 622 0.71 -1.86 15.31
C HIS A 622 -0.43 -1.07 15.96
#